data_AF-A0A2S7IMY6-F1
#
_entry.id   AF-A0A2S7IMY6-F1
#
_cell.length_a   1.000
_cell.length_b   1.000
_cell.length_c   1.000
_cell.angle_alpha   90.00
_cell.angle_beta   90.00
_cell.angle_gamma   90.00
#
_symmetry.space_group_name_H-M   'P 1'
#
loop_
_entity.id
_entity.type
_entity.pdbx_description
1 polymer ?
#
loop_
_entity_poly.entity_id
_entity_poly.type
_entity_poly.pdbx_seq_one_letter_code
_entity_poly.pdbx_strand_id
1 'polypeptide(L)'
;MLSRLFCLAFIVLVFSSFSIDPIERIGIKGPFTFNQTQFKLAWTAKPNDFYYIQEYLPASETPEKFNQMITFYLLDKNVEVKAAVSQKVKELENRKKNRSYV
;
A
#
# COMPACT_ATOMS: atom_id res chain seq x y z
N MET A 1 -16.22 45.57 8.34
CA MET A 1 -15.24 44.83 7.52
C MET A 1 -14.55 43.67 8.26
N LEU A 2 -14.89 43.38 9.52
CA LEU A 2 -14.32 42.25 10.29
C LEU A 2 -15.04 40.90 10.05
N SER A 3 -16.28 40.90 9.57
CA SER A 3 -17.08 39.67 9.38
C SER A 3 -16.72 38.86 8.14
N ARG A 4 -16.10 39.49 7.12
CA ARG A 4 -15.68 38.80 5.89
C ARG A 4 -14.33 38.08 6.03
N LEU A 5 -13.50 38.47 7.01
CA LEU A 5 -12.24 37.78 7.30
C LEU A 5 -12.46 36.44 8.01
N PHE A 6 -13.55 36.29 8.76
CA PHE A 6 -13.84 35.06 9.49
C PHE A 6 -14.22 33.89 8.56
N CYS A 7 -14.81 34.18 7.40
CA CYS A 7 -15.15 33.14 6.41
C CYS A 7 -13.93 32.57 5.67
N LEU A 8 -12.86 33.34 5.47
CA LEU A 8 -11.65 32.85 4.80
C LEU A 8 -10.82 31.92 5.69
N ALA A 9 -10.79 32.14 7.00
CA ALA A 9 -10.06 31.29 7.93
C ALA A 9 -10.70 29.90 8.10
N PHE A 10 -12.02 29.77 7.88
CA PHE A 10 -12.74 28.50 8.06
C PHE A 10 -12.55 27.53 6.88
N ILE A 11 -12.22 28.03 5.68
CA ILE A 11 -12.07 27.19 4.46
C ILE A 11 -10.72 26.45 4.44
N VAL A 12 -9.69 26.94 5.14
CA VAL A 12 -8.34 26.35 5.09
C VAL A 12 -8.19 25.10 5.97
N LEU A 13 -9.08 24.85 6.94
CA LEU A 13 -8.93 23.75 7.92
C LEU A 13 -9.43 22.36 7.45
N VAL A 14 -10.06 22.24 6.28
CA VAL A 14 -10.79 21.00 5.93
C VAL A 14 -9.94 19.97 5.15
N PHE A 15 -8.69 20.28 4.80
CA PHE A 15 -7.79 19.33 4.13
C PHE A 15 -6.91 18.56 5.11
N SER A 16 -7.51 17.90 6.11
CA SER A 16 -6.81 16.85 6.84
C SER A 16 -6.94 15.55 6.05
N SER A 17 -5.86 15.10 5.40
CA SER A 17 -5.82 13.79 4.75
C SER A 17 -5.99 12.70 5.82
N PHE A 18 -7.19 12.14 5.94
CA PHE A 18 -7.41 10.93 6.73
C PHE A 18 -6.63 9.78 6.11
N SER A 19 -5.51 9.41 6.71
CA SER A 19 -4.84 8.14 6.40
C SER A 19 -5.49 7.05 7.24
N ILE A 20 -6.06 6.05 6.57
CA ILE A 20 -6.57 4.84 7.23
C ILE A 20 -5.36 3.96 7.52
N ASP A 21 -5.17 3.58 8.78
CA ASP A 21 -4.10 2.65 9.15
C ASP A 21 -4.26 1.32 8.39
N PRO A 22 -3.17 0.77 7.84
CA PRO A 22 -3.23 -0.47 7.08
C PRO A 22 -3.63 -1.65 7.98
N ILE A 23 -4.58 -2.46 7.51
CA ILE A 23 -5.10 -3.62 8.23
C ILE A 23 -4.23 -4.84 7.93
N GLU A 24 -3.68 -5.48 8.95
CA GLU A 24 -2.98 -6.76 8.83
C GLU A 24 -3.97 -7.89 8.46
N ARG A 25 -3.62 -8.71 7.46
CA ARG A 25 -4.49 -9.73 6.83
C ARG A 25 -3.81 -11.08 6.60
N ILE A 26 -2.49 -11.19 6.69
CA ILE A 26 -1.72 -12.38 6.28
C ILE A 26 -0.85 -12.97 7.40
N GLY A 27 -0.99 -12.48 8.63
CA GLY A 27 -0.25 -12.94 9.82
C GLY A 27 1.12 -12.30 10.01
N ILE A 28 1.49 -11.31 9.20
CA ILE A 28 2.79 -10.61 9.28
C ILE A 28 2.56 -9.24 9.94
N LYS A 29 2.44 -9.23 11.27
CA LYS A 29 2.07 -8.01 12.02
C LYS A 29 3.06 -6.85 11.87
N GLY A 30 4.34 -7.16 11.71
CA GLY A 30 5.41 -6.16 11.75
C GLY A 30 5.49 -5.44 13.12
N PRO A 31 6.52 -4.60 13.32
CA PRO A 31 7.66 -4.47 12.42
C PRO A 31 8.53 -5.74 12.41
N PHE A 32 9.19 -6.01 11.30
CA PHE A 32 10.17 -7.11 11.19
C PHE A 32 11.49 -6.60 10.61
N THR A 33 12.57 -7.32 10.89
CA THR A 33 13.91 -6.95 10.42
C THR A 33 14.29 -7.79 9.20
N PHE A 34 14.71 -7.13 8.13
CA PHE A 34 15.29 -7.76 6.95
C PHE A 34 16.54 -6.98 6.54
N ASN A 35 17.67 -7.68 6.39
CA ASN A 35 18.96 -7.07 6.06
C ASN A 35 19.29 -5.84 6.94
N GLN A 36 19.19 -6.00 8.27
CA GLN A 36 19.43 -4.94 9.27
C GLN A 36 18.47 -3.73 9.21
N THR A 37 17.49 -3.73 8.30
CA THR A 37 16.46 -2.68 8.21
C THR A 37 15.17 -3.16 8.88
N GLN A 38 14.57 -2.30 9.71
CA GLN A 38 13.24 -2.54 10.27
C GLN A 38 12.14 -2.03 9.34
N PHE A 39 11.22 -2.92 8.98
CA PHE A 39 10.08 -2.64 8.10
C PHE A 39 8.77 -2.65 8.88
N LYS A 40 7.93 -1.62 8.69
CA LYS A 40 6.58 -1.50 9.27
C LYS A 40 5.52 -1.61 8.18
N LEU A 41 4.33 -2.09 8.53
CA LEU A 41 3.21 -2.17 7.61
C LEU A 41 2.81 -0.76 7.16
N ALA A 42 2.74 -0.54 5.85
CA ALA A 42 2.48 0.77 5.26
C ALA A 42 1.21 0.80 4.40
N TRP A 43 0.88 -0.31 3.74
CA TRP A 43 -0.31 -0.40 2.90
C TRP A 43 -0.81 -1.84 2.77
N THR A 44 -2.12 -2.02 2.60
CA THR A 44 -2.72 -3.33 2.30
C THR A 44 -3.84 -3.24 1.28
N ALA A 45 -4.04 -4.34 0.53
CA ALA A 45 -5.23 -4.53 -0.30
C ALA A 45 -5.71 -5.98 -0.27
N LYS A 46 -7.01 -6.15 -0.52
CA LYS A 46 -7.66 -7.44 -0.78
C LYS A 46 -8.43 -7.33 -2.11
N PRO A 47 -7.78 -7.49 -3.29
CA PRO A 47 -8.45 -7.28 -4.58
C PRO A 47 -9.59 -8.26 -4.86
N ASN A 48 -9.53 -9.46 -4.27
CA ASN A 48 -10.61 -10.45 -4.28
C ASN A 48 -10.50 -11.35 -3.05
N ASP A 49 -11.41 -12.31 -2.90
CA ASP A 49 -11.51 -13.12 -1.69
C ASP A 49 -10.30 -13.96 -1.34
N PHE A 50 -9.46 -14.28 -2.31
CA PHE A 50 -8.32 -15.17 -2.16
C PHE A 50 -6.99 -14.48 -2.43
N TYR A 51 -6.99 -13.16 -2.66
CA TYR A 51 -5.77 -12.42 -3.01
C TYR A 51 -5.55 -11.26 -2.06
N TYR A 52 -4.37 -11.26 -1.44
CA TYR A 52 -3.97 -10.29 -0.44
C TYR A 52 -2.62 -9.67 -0.82
N ILE A 53 -2.51 -8.38 -0.59
CA ILE A 53 -1.29 -7.60 -0.82
C ILE A 53 -0.98 -6.83 0.45
N GLN A 54 0.25 -6.92 0.93
CA GLN A 54 0.75 -6.09 2.04
C GLN A 54 2.10 -5.51 1.68
N GLU A 55 2.25 -4.21 1.89
CA GLU A 55 3.48 -3.47 1.63
C GLU A 55 4.05 -2.96 2.95
N TYR A 56 5.36 -3.15 3.09
CA TYR A 56 6.12 -2.71 4.24
C TYR A 56 7.24 -1.80 3.79
N LEU A 57 7.38 -0.71 4.53
CA LEU A 57 8.41 0.30 4.29
C LEU A 57 9.32 0.39 5.52
N PRO A 58 10.57 0.86 5.36
CA PRO A 58 11.41 1.23 6.49
C PRO A 58 10.65 2.12 7.47
N ALA A 59 10.87 1.93 8.77
CA ALA A 59 10.11 2.65 9.80
C ALA A 59 10.14 4.19 9.66
N SER A 60 11.22 4.72 9.07
CA SER A 60 11.45 6.14 8.78
C SER A 60 10.88 6.64 7.44
N GLU A 61 10.32 5.76 6.60
CA GLU A 61 9.83 6.09 5.25
C GLU A 61 8.29 6.09 5.19
N THR A 62 7.74 6.70 4.12
CA THR A 62 6.29 6.83 3.90
C THR A 62 5.90 6.33 2.50
N PRO A 63 4.62 5.98 2.26
CA PRO A 63 4.15 5.55 0.93
C PRO A 63 4.44 6.56 -0.19
N GLU A 64 4.47 7.85 0.13
CA GLU A 64 4.77 8.93 -0.82
C GLU A 64 6.27 9.05 -1.11
N LYS A 65 7.14 8.61 -0.19
CA LYS A 65 8.59 8.73 -0.30
C LYS A 65 9.29 7.59 0.42
N PHE A 66 9.78 6.63 -0.37
CA PHE A 66 10.55 5.48 0.10
C PHE A 66 11.65 5.12 -0.90
N ASN A 67 12.73 4.51 -0.39
CA ASN A 67 13.83 4.00 -1.22
C ASN A 67 13.79 2.47 -1.37
N GLN A 68 13.09 1.80 -0.45
CA GLN A 68 12.94 0.35 -0.49
C GLN A 68 11.59 -0.07 0.08
N MET A 69 11.06 -1.18 -0.43
CA MET A 69 9.76 -1.72 -0.06
C MET A 69 9.80 -3.24 -0.14
N ILE A 70 9.13 -3.90 0.80
CA ILE A 70 8.84 -5.33 0.72
C ILE A 70 7.34 -5.49 0.49
N THR A 71 6.97 -6.16 -0.59
CA THR A 71 5.57 -6.48 -0.88
C THR A 71 5.37 -7.99 -0.77
N PHE A 72 4.42 -8.38 0.09
CA PHE A 72 3.92 -9.75 0.13
C PHE A 72 2.66 -9.87 -0.70
N TYR A 73 2.66 -10.85 -1.61
CA TYR A 73 1.49 -11.26 -2.37
C TYR A 73 1.09 -12.66 -1.90
N LEU A 74 -0.09 -12.79 -1.31
CA LEU A 74 -0.65 -14.08 -0.89
C LEU A 74 -1.85 -14.44 -1.76
N LEU A 75 -1.76 -15.60 -2.41
CA LEU A 75 -2.89 -16.26 -3.06
C LEU A 75 -3.36 -17.41 -2.16
N ASP A 76 -4.39 -17.17 -1.37
CA ASP A 76 -4.99 -18.15 -0.46
C ASP A 76 -5.99 -19.04 -1.21
N LYS A 77 -5.46 -19.86 -2.13
CA LYS A 77 -6.27 -20.78 -2.93
C LYS A 77 -5.49 -22.04 -3.21
N ASN A 78 -6.17 -23.18 -3.18
CA ASN A 78 -5.60 -24.43 -3.66
C ASN A 78 -5.51 -24.39 -5.20
N VAL A 79 -4.33 -24.05 -5.72
CA VAL A 79 -4.02 -24.01 -7.15
C VAL A 79 -2.65 -24.65 -7.38
N GLU A 80 -2.46 -25.21 -8.58
CA GLU A 80 -1.13 -25.66 -8.97
C GLU A 80 -0.15 -24.48 -9.03
N VAL A 81 1.08 -24.70 -8.57
CA VAL A 81 2.13 -23.67 -8.54
C VAL A 81 2.33 -23.02 -9.92
N LYS A 82 2.31 -23.82 -11.00
CA LYS A 82 2.43 -23.33 -12.37
C LYS A 82 1.32 -22.35 -12.74
N ALA A 83 0.09 -22.62 -12.32
CA ALA A 83 -1.05 -21.75 -12.56
C ALA A 83 -0.91 -20.43 -11.77
N ALA A 84 -0.52 -20.50 -10.50
CA ALA A 84 -0.28 -19.32 -9.66
C ALA A 84 0.80 -18.39 -10.25
N VAL A 85 1.94 -18.97 -10.66
CA VAL A 85 3.03 -18.23 -11.31
C VAL A 85 2.56 -17.61 -12.62
N SER A 86 1.84 -18.36 -13.47
CA SER A 86 1.33 -17.85 -14.75
C SER A 86 0.37 -16.68 -14.56
N GLN A 87 -0.49 -16.73 -13.55
CA GLN A 87 -1.38 -15.62 -13.18
C GLN A 87 -0.58 -14.38 -12.78
N LYS A 88 0.47 -14.53 -11.95
CA LYS A 88 1.31 -13.39 -11.53
C LYS A 88 2.08 -12.79 -12.71
N VAL A 89 2.62 -13.62 -13.61
CA VAL A 89 3.26 -13.15 -14.85
C VAL A 89 2.28 -12.33 -15.68
N LYS A 90 1.05 -12.83 -15.90
CA LYS A 90 0.02 -12.10 -16.66
C LYS A 90 -0.35 -10.76 -16.02
N GLU A 91 -0.48 -10.71 -14.69
CA GLU A 91 -0.70 -9.47 -13.94
C GLU A 91 0.41 -8.45 -14.22
N LEU A 92 1.68 -8.86 -14.10
CA LEU A 92 2.84 -8.00 -14.31
C LEU A 92 2.95 -7.52 -15.76
N GLU A 93 2.69 -8.39 -16.74
CA GLU A 93 2.66 -8.00 -18.16
C GLU A 93 1.54 -7.01 -18.47
N ASN A 94 0.36 -7.18 -17.88
CA ASN A 94 -0.73 -6.21 -18.00
C ASN A 94 -0.36 -4.86 -17.36
N ARG A 95 0.29 -4.87 -16.19
CA ARG A 95 0.78 -3.65 -15.54
C ARG A 95 1.80 -2.91 -16.39
N LYS A 96 2.66 -3.61 -17.15
CA LYS A 96 3.60 -2.98 -18.09
C LYS A 96 2.87 -2.26 -19.22
N LYS A 97 1.84 -2.89 -19.80
CA LYS A 97 1.05 -2.31 -20.90
C LYS A 97 0.30 -1.04 -20.50
N ASN A 98 -0.20 -1.00 -19.27
CA ASN A 98 -0.99 0.12 -18.77
C ASN A 98 -0.14 1.20 -18.07
N ARG A 99 1.20 1.09 -18.11
CA ARG A 99 2.09 2.07 -17.51
C ARG A 99 2.19 3.29 -18.44
N SER A 100 1.27 4.25 -18.28
CA SER A 100 1.49 5.61 -18.79
C SER A 100 2.63 6.23 -17.97
N TYR A 101 3.64 6.79 -18.64
CA TYR A 101 4.61 7.67 -18.00
C TYR A 101 3.82 8.91 -17.55
N VAL A 102 3.59 9.04 -16.25
CA VAL A 102 3.11 10.27 -15.62
C VAL A 102 4.03 10.54 -14.45
#